data_AF-A0A183SQK2-F1
#
_entry.id   AF-A0A183SQK2-F1
#
_cell.length_a   1.000
_cell.length_b   1.000
_cell.length_c   1.000
_cell.angle_alpha   90.00
_cell.angle_beta   90.00
_cell.angle_gamma   90.00
#
_symmetry.space_group_name_H-M   'P 1'
#
loop_
_entity.id
_entity.type
_entity.pdbx_description
1 polymer ?
#
loop_
_entity_poly.entity_id
_entity_poly.type
_entity_poly.pdbx_seq_one_letter_code
_entity_poly.pdbx_strand_id
1 'polypeptide(L)'
;MIGRKKILLDLEEIEAAAEKVLADQERCKLYDINLRKTQEALNRLKDPGTPGEVWTCLARQFFSVPRSSLQSALQSDISTYKTEDPTASGTFVLPPPDRSHRRYNPLTQEWVIVSPTRLQRPWSGAIEKVSGDQSSKSANSGDTCKENPLAPGATRPGGIVNPNYTSTYTFKNDFPALSPRLGESVDDETVKADITRGAHPLFAWAPATGECQVMCFHPRPDLTLALMTEEDIVKVILEWQRITRDCVERGFQWVQIFENRGEIMGCSNPHPHCQVRHFFHYRLICSLPSFLRPFNDFLGLHGHS
;
A
#
# COMPACT_ATOMS: atom_id res chain seq x y z
N MET A 1 -10.52 -46.15 -20.58
CA MET A 1 -11.63 -45.30 -21.06
C MET A 1 -12.28 -44.48 -19.95
N ILE A 2 -12.57 -45.05 -18.77
CA ILE A 2 -13.27 -44.35 -17.66
C ILE A 2 -12.46 -43.20 -17.05
N GLY A 3 -11.16 -43.38 -16.80
CA GLY A 3 -10.31 -42.33 -16.20
C GLY A 3 -10.13 -41.09 -17.08
N ARG A 4 -10.05 -41.26 -18.41
CA ARG A 4 -9.93 -40.14 -19.36
C ARG A 4 -11.20 -39.28 -19.42
N LYS A 5 -12.36 -39.92 -19.30
CA LYS A 5 -13.66 -39.23 -19.28
C LYS A 5 -13.85 -38.43 -17.99
N LYS A 6 -13.38 -38.98 -16.85
CA LYS A 6 -13.37 -38.26 -15.58
C LYS A 6 -12.46 -37.03 -15.62
N ILE A 7 -11.24 -37.16 -16.13
CA ILE A 7 -10.31 -36.02 -16.28
C ILE A 7 -10.90 -34.91 -17.15
N LEU A 8 -11.59 -35.26 -18.23
CA LEU A 8 -12.25 -34.26 -19.09
C LEU A 8 -13.36 -33.51 -18.35
N LEU A 9 -14.19 -34.20 -17.56
CA LEU A 9 -15.22 -33.57 -16.74
C LEU A 9 -14.62 -32.67 -15.66
N ASP A 10 -13.58 -33.14 -14.97
CA ASP A 10 -12.89 -32.35 -13.94
C ASP A 10 -12.26 -31.07 -14.57
N LEU A 11 -11.75 -31.15 -15.81
CA LEU A 11 -11.23 -29.99 -16.54
C LEU A 11 -12.33 -29.00 -16.97
N GLU A 12 -13.48 -29.50 -17.43
CA GLU A 12 -14.65 -28.67 -17.77
C GLU A 12 -15.19 -27.93 -16.53
N GLU A 13 -15.23 -28.59 -15.37
CA GLU A 13 -15.61 -27.96 -14.10
C GLU A 13 -14.62 -26.88 -13.67
N ILE A 14 -13.31 -27.13 -13.84
CA ILE A 14 -12.25 -26.15 -13.56
C ILE A 14 -12.37 -24.94 -14.50
N GLU A 15 -12.62 -25.17 -15.79
CA GLU A 15 -12.78 -24.09 -16.78
C GLU A 15 -14.01 -23.22 -16.47
N ALA A 16 -15.16 -23.83 -16.19
CA ALA A 16 -16.37 -23.09 -15.80
C ALA A 16 -16.17 -22.30 -14.50
N ALA A 17 -15.47 -22.86 -13.51
CA ALA A 17 -15.13 -22.15 -12.28
C ALA A 17 -14.16 -20.99 -12.55
N ALA A 18 -13.18 -21.18 -13.44
CA ALA A 18 -12.21 -20.16 -13.82
C ALA A 18 -12.89 -18.99 -14.55
N GLU A 19 -13.79 -19.26 -15.50
CA GLU A 19 -14.56 -18.22 -16.20
C GLU A 19 -15.38 -17.38 -15.23
N LYS A 20 -16.07 -18.02 -14.27
CA LYS A 20 -16.82 -17.31 -13.25
C LYS A 20 -15.93 -16.42 -12.39
N VAL A 21 -14.78 -16.92 -11.95
CA VAL A 21 -13.81 -16.16 -11.15
C VAL A 21 -13.24 -14.98 -11.96
N LEU A 22 -12.96 -15.17 -13.25
CA LEU A 22 -12.48 -14.10 -14.12
C LEU A 22 -13.55 -13.01 -14.32
N ALA A 23 -14.81 -13.40 -14.55
CA ALA A 23 -15.92 -12.45 -14.68
C ALA A 23 -16.14 -11.66 -13.39
N ASP A 24 -16.13 -12.32 -12.23
CA ASP A 24 -16.22 -11.66 -10.92
C ASP A 24 -15.01 -10.74 -10.68
N GLN A 25 -13.81 -11.14 -11.10
CA GLN A 25 -12.61 -10.32 -11.01
C GLN A 25 -12.70 -9.06 -11.89
N GLU A 26 -13.15 -9.18 -13.13
CA GLU A 26 -13.37 -8.04 -14.03
C GLU A 26 -14.42 -7.08 -13.48
N ARG A 27 -15.50 -7.64 -12.93
CA ARG A 27 -16.54 -6.86 -12.27
C ARG A 27 -16.00 -6.09 -11.06
N CYS A 28 -15.24 -6.76 -10.18
CA CYS A 28 -14.57 -6.11 -9.03
C CYS A 28 -13.58 -5.03 -9.47
N LYS A 29 -12.77 -5.28 -10.52
CA LYS A 29 -11.87 -4.25 -11.08
C LYS A 29 -12.64 -3.03 -11.57
N LEU A 30 -13.75 -3.24 -12.27
CA LEU A 30 -14.58 -2.14 -12.76
C LEU A 30 -15.21 -1.37 -11.60
N TYR A 31 -15.68 -2.06 -10.56
CA TYR A 31 -16.16 -1.46 -9.32
C TYR A 31 -15.10 -0.58 -8.65
N ASP A 32 -13.88 -1.09 -8.46
CA ASP A 32 -12.77 -0.35 -7.85
C ASP A 32 -12.37 0.89 -8.68
N ILE A 33 -12.31 0.74 -10.01
CA ILE A 33 -12.01 1.85 -10.92
C ILE A 33 -13.09 2.94 -10.82
N ASN A 34 -14.35 2.55 -10.78
CA ASN A 34 -15.46 3.50 -10.68
C ASN A 34 -15.47 4.19 -9.32
N LEU A 35 -15.29 3.44 -8.22
CA LEU A 35 -15.17 3.99 -6.88
C LEU A 35 -14.03 5.01 -6.79
N ARG A 36 -12.87 4.68 -7.35
CA ARG A 36 -11.71 5.58 -7.41
C ARG A 36 -12.03 6.87 -8.16
N LYS A 37 -12.64 6.77 -9.35
CA LYS A 37 -13.03 7.95 -10.14
C LYS A 37 -14.04 8.83 -9.39
N THR A 38 -15.01 8.22 -8.72
CA THR A 38 -16.01 8.92 -7.90
C THR A 38 -15.35 9.65 -6.73
N GLN A 39 -14.38 9.02 -6.05
CA GLN A 39 -13.63 9.64 -4.96
C GLN A 39 -12.74 10.80 -5.43
N GLU A 40 -12.06 10.64 -6.56
CA GLU A 40 -11.25 11.70 -7.17
C GLU A 40 -12.13 12.90 -7.59
N ALA A 41 -13.29 12.63 -8.19
CA ALA A 41 -14.27 13.67 -8.52
C ALA A 41 -14.76 14.42 -7.27
N LEU A 42 -15.08 13.69 -6.19
CA LEU A 42 -15.51 14.30 -4.94
C LEU A 42 -14.42 15.18 -4.32
N ASN A 43 -13.14 14.76 -4.40
CA ASN A 43 -12.02 15.55 -3.89
C ASN A 43 -11.84 16.85 -4.68
N ARG A 44 -11.94 16.81 -6.02
CA ARG A 44 -11.92 18.03 -6.87
C ARG A 44 -13.07 18.98 -6.56
N LEU A 45 -14.25 18.41 -6.24
CA LEU A 45 -15.39 19.19 -5.80
C LEU A 45 -15.24 19.74 -4.38
N LYS A 46 -14.21 19.40 -3.61
CA LYS A 46 -13.95 19.99 -2.27
C LYS A 46 -13.01 21.19 -2.35
N ASP A 47 -12.30 21.39 -3.45
CA ASP A 47 -11.39 22.52 -3.59
C ASP A 47 -12.11 23.88 -3.47
N PRO A 48 -11.54 24.85 -2.75
CA PRO A 48 -12.17 26.17 -2.55
C PRO A 48 -12.23 26.99 -3.84
N GLY A 49 -11.43 26.66 -4.85
CA GLY A 49 -11.45 27.31 -6.17
C GLY A 49 -12.52 26.78 -7.14
N THR A 50 -13.25 25.72 -6.78
CA THR A 50 -14.22 25.10 -7.69
C THR A 50 -15.52 25.92 -7.76
N PRO A 51 -16.02 26.28 -8.96
CA PRO A 51 -17.23 27.10 -9.11
C PRO A 51 -18.48 26.42 -8.53
N GLY A 52 -19.51 27.23 -8.24
CA GLY A 52 -20.78 26.75 -7.70
C GLY A 52 -21.58 25.86 -8.67
N GLU A 53 -21.38 26.06 -9.97
CA GLU A 53 -21.89 25.23 -11.06
C GLU A 53 -20.72 24.49 -11.71
N VAL A 54 -20.89 23.18 -11.93
CA VAL A 54 -19.83 22.32 -12.47
C VAL A 54 -20.37 21.53 -13.64
N TRP A 55 -19.61 21.48 -14.73
CA TRP A 55 -19.92 20.64 -15.88
C TRP A 55 -19.55 19.18 -15.59
N THR A 56 -20.51 18.28 -15.74
CA THR A 56 -20.33 16.83 -15.62
C THR A 56 -20.72 16.13 -16.91
N CYS A 57 -20.05 15.01 -17.22
CA CYS A 57 -20.37 14.17 -18.37
C CYS A 57 -21.07 12.89 -17.89
N LEU A 58 -22.32 12.70 -18.28
CA LEU A 58 -23.10 11.48 -18.00
C LEU A 58 -23.57 10.90 -19.33
N ALA A 59 -23.30 9.62 -19.58
CA ALA A 59 -23.70 8.92 -20.80
C ALA A 59 -23.34 9.68 -22.11
N ARG A 60 -22.14 10.30 -22.14
CA ARG A 60 -21.61 11.08 -23.28
C ARG A 60 -22.33 12.41 -23.54
N GLN A 61 -23.14 12.89 -22.60
CA GLN A 61 -23.77 14.21 -22.62
C GLN A 61 -23.25 15.07 -21.47
N PHE A 62 -23.16 16.39 -21.69
CA PHE A 62 -22.66 17.34 -20.70
C PHE A 62 -23.82 18.08 -20.03
N PHE A 63 -23.79 18.15 -18.70
CA PHE A 63 -24.78 18.84 -17.88
C PHE A 63 -24.06 19.84 -16.96
N SER A 64 -24.60 21.06 -16.85
CA SER A 64 -24.23 21.96 -15.75
C SER A 64 -25.07 21.58 -14.55
N VAL A 65 -24.41 21.27 -13.43
CA VAL A 65 -25.08 20.89 -12.19
C VAL A 65 -24.53 21.69 -11.01
N PRO A 66 -25.38 21.99 -10.01
CA PRO A 66 -24.92 22.59 -8.77
C PRO A 66 -23.90 21.68 -8.07
N ARG A 67 -22.81 22.29 -7.59
CA ARG A 67 -21.72 21.62 -6.87
C ARG A 67 -22.22 20.80 -5.67
N SER A 68 -23.16 21.33 -4.89
CA SER A 68 -23.73 20.65 -3.72
C SER A 68 -24.52 19.40 -4.11
N SER A 69 -25.36 19.48 -5.15
CA SER A 69 -26.14 18.35 -5.65
C SER A 69 -25.24 17.23 -6.18
N LEU A 70 -24.18 17.59 -6.93
CA LEU A 70 -23.23 16.61 -7.44
C LEU A 70 -22.42 15.95 -6.31
N GLN A 71 -22.02 16.71 -5.27
CA GLN A 71 -21.36 16.14 -4.10
C GLN A 71 -22.24 15.10 -3.40
N SER A 72 -23.52 15.41 -3.16
CA SER A 72 -24.47 14.49 -2.53
C SER A 72 -24.69 13.22 -3.36
N ALA A 73 -24.82 13.36 -4.69
CA ALA A 73 -24.96 12.22 -5.59
C ALA A 73 -23.74 11.29 -5.56
N LEU A 74 -22.52 11.84 -5.67
CA LEU A 74 -21.29 11.06 -5.62
C LEU A 74 -21.07 10.40 -4.25
N GLN A 75 -21.49 11.04 -3.16
CA GLN A 75 -21.48 10.46 -1.82
C GLN A 75 -22.46 9.28 -1.71
N SER A 76 -23.65 9.42 -2.31
CA SER A 76 -24.62 8.32 -2.40
C SER A 76 -24.05 7.16 -3.21
N ASP A 77 -23.42 7.41 -4.35
CA ASP A 77 -22.79 6.36 -5.16
C ASP A 77 -21.71 5.61 -4.36
N ILE A 78 -20.85 6.33 -3.63
CA ILE A 78 -19.86 5.71 -2.73
C ILE A 78 -20.54 4.84 -1.67
N SER A 79 -21.70 5.26 -1.14
CA SER A 79 -22.45 4.45 -0.18
C SER A 79 -23.00 3.17 -0.80
N THR A 80 -23.53 3.24 -2.04
CA THR A 80 -24.02 2.08 -2.79
C THR A 80 -22.90 1.08 -3.03
N TYR A 81 -21.70 1.53 -3.42
CA TYR A 81 -20.54 0.67 -3.60
C TYR A 81 -20.10 -0.04 -2.31
N LYS A 82 -20.34 0.57 -1.14
CA LYS A 82 -20.05 -0.06 0.16
C LYS A 82 -21.12 -1.08 0.57
N THR A 83 -22.35 -0.94 0.08
CA THR A 83 -23.47 -1.84 0.43
C THR A 83 -23.65 -3.00 -0.55
N GLU A 84 -23.26 -2.84 -1.82
CA GLU A 84 -23.35 -3.88 -2.86
C GLU A 84 -22.21 -4.91 -2.83
N ASP A 85 -21.48 -5.01 -1.72
CA ASP A 85 -20.43 -6.02 -1.57
C ASP A 85 -21.04 -7.43 -1.83
N PRO A 86 -20.55 -8.19 -2.84
CA PRO A 86 -21.12 -9.48 -3.26
C PRO A 86 -21.16 -10.56 -2.17
N THR A 87 -20.60 -10.30 -1.00
CA THR A 87 -20.69 -11.13 0.22
C THR A 87 -22.12 -11.34 0.76
N ALA A 88 -23.12 -10.58 0.31
CA ALA A 88 -24.52 -10.73 0.74
C ALA A 88 -25.21 -12.03 0.26
N SER A 89 -24.61 -12.78 -0.67
CA SER A 89 -25.14 -14.05 -1.17
C SER A 89 -24.63 -15.27 -0.38
N GLY A 90 -25.05 -15.41 0.88
CA GLY A 90 -25.21 -16.70 1.59
C GLY A 90 -23.97 -17.55 1.93
N THR A 91 -22.78 -17.31 1.39
CA THR A 91 -21.54 -17.95 1.83
C THR A 91 -20.82 -17.03 2.80
N PHE A 92 -20.79 -17.43 4.07
CA PHE A 92 -20.14 -16.69 5.17
C PHE A 92 -18.62 -16.60 4.95
N VAL A 93 -18.18 -15.64 4.13
CA VAL A 93 -16.82 -15.15 4.09
C VAL A 93 -16.90 -13.76 4.69
N LEU A 94 -16.41 -13.58 5.92
CA LEU A 94 -16.29 -12.25 6.49
C LEU A 94 -15.47 -11.39 5.50
N PRO A 95 -16.05 -10.32 4.93
CA PRO A 95 -15.32 -9.48 4.00
C PRO A 95 -14.06 -8.95 4.67
N PRO A 96 -12.96 -8.79 3.91
CA PRO A 96 -11.76 -8.20 4.46
C PRO A 96 -12.09 -6.79 4.97
N PRO A 97 -11.60 -6.42 6.16
CA PRO A 97 -11.97 -5.16 6.77
C PRO A 97 -11.40 -3.97 5.99
N ASP A 98 -12.03 -2.79 6.12
CA ASP A 98 -11.60 -1.49 5.55
C ASP A 98 -10.26 -0.96 6.09
N ARG A 99 -9.50 -1.81 6.79
CA ARG A 99 -8.17 -1.54 7.34
C ARG A 99 -7.13 -2.41 6.63
N SER A 100 -5.85 -2.14 6.91
CA SER A 100 -4.77 -2.92 6.32
C SER A 100 -4.88 -4.39 6.70
N HIS A 101 -4.90 -5.24 5.68
CA HIS A 101 -5.02 -6.68 5.78
C HIS A 101 -4.04 -7.34 4.82
N ARG A 102 -3.86 -8.65 4.95
CA ARG A 102 -3.08 -9.47 4.04
C ARG A 102 -3.98 -10.52 3.41
N ARG A 103 -3.75 -10.84 2.14
CA ARG A 103 -4.43 -11.89 1.39
C ARG A 103 -3.43 -12.94 0.97
N TYR A 104 -3.81 -14.22 1.04
CA TYR A 104 -2.94 -15.32 0.64
C TYR A 104 -3.08 -15.59 -0.85
N ASN A 105 -1.97 -15.70 -1.57
CA ASN A 105 -1.91 -16.16 -2.94
C ASN A 105 -1.53 -17.67 -2.95
N PRO A 106 -2.45 -18.58 -3.28
CA PRO A 106 -2.16 -20.02 -3.27
C PRO A 106 -1.18 -20.46 -4.38
N LEU A 107 -1.05 -19.69 -5.47
CA LEU A 107 -0.16 -20.03 -6.58
C LEU A 107 1.31 -19.77 -6.22
N THR A 108 1.59 -18.65 -5.56
CA THR A 108 2.95 -18.30 -5.11
C THR A 108 3.23 -18.77 -3.68
N GLN A 109 2.19 -19.16 -2.94
CA GLN A 109 2.24 -19.47 -1.51
C GLN A 109 2.70 -18.28 -0.64
N GLU A 110 2.42 -17.06 -1.11
CA GLU A 110 2.85 -15.83 -0.45
C GLU A 110 1.66 -15.01 0.05
N TRP A 111 1.90 -14.17 1.05
CA TRP A 111 0.93 -13.22 1.58
C TRP A 111 1.12 -11.85 0.94
N VAL A 112 0.08 -11.20 0.43
CA VAL A 112 0.13 -9.84 -0.12
C VAL A 112 -0.54 -8.87 0.84
N ILE A 113 0.14 -7.77 1.19
CA ILE A 113 -0.43 -6.71 2.05
C ILE A 113 -1.28 -5.77 1.20
N VAL A 114 -2.52 -5.57 1.65
CA VAL A 114 -3.51 -4.67 1.08
C VAL A 114 -3.76 -3.54 2.08
N SER A 115 -3.50 -2.29 1.67
CA SER A 115 -3.65 -1.10 2.51
C SER A 115 -4.63 -0.11 1.84
N PRO A 116 -5.94 -0.17 2.15
CA PRO A 116 -6.95 0.64 1.45
C PRO A 116 -6.71 2.15 1.52
N THR A 117 -6.22 2.66 2.66
CA THR A 117 -5.97 4.08 2.89
C THR A 117 -4.78 4.66 2.11
N ARG A 118 -4.00 3.82 1.41
CA ARG A 118 -2.77 4.24 0.73
C ARG A 118 -3.00 5.26 -0.39
N LEU A 119 -4.18 5.27 -1.00
CA LEU A 119 -4.57 6.24 -2.04
C LEU A 119 -4.76 7.67 -1.50
N GLN A 120 -4.89 7.85 -0.18
CA GLN A 120 -5.04 9.18 0.43
C GLN A 120 -3.70 9.92 0.57
N ARG A 121 -2.58 9.25 0.28
CA ARG A 121 -1.25 9.85 0.37
C ARG A 121 -1.06 10.88 -0.75
N PRO A 122 -0.64 12.12 -0.44
CA PRO A 122 -0.33 13.10 -1.47
C PRO A 122 0.83 12.60 -2.35
N TRP A 123 0.63 12.61 -3.66
CA TRP A 123 1.63 12.24 -4.65
C TRP A 123 2.38 13.49 -5.12
N SER A 124 3.67 13.55 -4.82
CA SER A 124 4.58 14.60 -5.29
C SER A 124 5.66 14.07 -6.25
N GLY A 125 5.51 12.82 -6.70
CA GLY A 125 6.40 12.18 -7.66
C GLY A 125 6.07 12.54 -9.11
N ALA A 126 6.77 11.92 -10.06
CA ALA A 126 6.55 12.14 -11.48
C ALA A 126 5.13 11.74 -11.90
N ILE A 127 4.49 12.55 -12.75
CA ILE A 127 3.28 12.18 -13.47
C ILE A 127 3.75 11.67 -14.84
N GLU A 128 3.35 10.46 -15.22
CA GLU A 128 3.67 9.93 -16.55
C GLU A 128 3.14 10.89 -17.60
N LYS A 129 4.03 11.36 -18.49
CA LYS A 129 3.60 12.17 -19.63
C LYS A 129 2.89 11.24 -20.60
N VAL A 130 1.61 11.51 -20.84
CA VAL A 130 0.88 10.86 -21.92
C VAL A 130 1.58 11.22 -23.23
N SER A 131 2.03 10.20 -23.97
CA SER A 131 2.71 10.34 -25.26
C SER A 131 1.76 11.02 -26.26
N GLY A 132 1.84 12.35 -26.38
CA GLY A 132 0.96 13.11 -27.27
C GLY A 132 1.12 14.62 -27.25
N ASP A 133 1.82 15.22 -26.28
CA ASP A 133 1.94 16.69 -26.22
C ASP A 133 3.38 17.15 -26.41
N GLN A 134 3.74 17.42 -27.66
CA GLN A 134 4.87 18.24 -28.05
C GLN A 134 4.42 19.70 -28.04
N SER A 135 4.27 20.30 -26.87
CA SER A 135 4.11 21.76 -26.74
C SER A 135 5.16 22.35 -25.80
N SER A 136 6.06 23.10 -26.44
CA SER A 136 6.88 24.21 -25.96
C SER A 136 7.40 24.18 -24.51
N LYS A 137 8.71 23.93 -24.39
CA LYS A 137 9.52 24.44 -23.28
C LYS A 137 9.47 25.98 -23.30
N SER A 138 8.67 26.57 -22.42
CA SER A 138 8.90 27.94 -21.96
C SER A 138 9.70 27.88 -20.67
N ALA A 139 10.92 28.38 -20.72
CA ALA A 139 11.73 28.66 -19.54
C ALA A 139 11.06 29.80 -18.78
N ASN A 140 10.65 29.54 -17.54
CA ASN A 140 10.49 30.60 -16.55
C ASN A 140 11.17 30.20 -15.26
N SER A 141 12.23 30.94 -14.96
CA SER A 141 12.87 31.06 -13.67
C SER A 141 11.85 31.52 -12.63
N GLY A 142 11.66 30.70 -11.61
CA GLY A 142 10.84 31.02 -10.45
C GLY A 142 11.23 30.07 -9.34
N ASP A 143 12.20 30.50 -8.55
CA ASP A 143 12.68 29.87 -7.32
C ASP A 143 11.50 29.70 -6.34
N THR A 144 10.73 28.64 -6.53
CA THR A 144 9.83 28.10 -5.54
C THR A 144 10.46 26.78 -5.15
N CYS A 145 11.26 26.83 -4.08
CA CYS A 145 11.67 25.65 -3.35
C CYS A 145 10.43 24.77 -3.18
N LYS A 146 10.34 23.66 -3.93
CA LYS A 146 9.24 22.70 -3.78
C LYS A 146 9.17 22.36 -2.30
N GLU A 147 8.04 22.66 -1.65
CA GLU A 147 7.86 22.34 -0.24
C GLU A 147 8.11 20.84 -0.04
N ASN A 148 9.24 20.52 0.59
CA ASN A 148 9.63 19.15 0.83
C ASN A 148 9.19 18.77 2.24
N PRO A 149 8.13 17.97 2.43
CA PRO A 149 7.61 17.63 3.74
C PRO A 149 8.59 16.81 4.60
N LEU A 150 9.67 16.29 4.02
CA LEU A 150 10.71 15.56 4.74
C LEU A 150 11.87 16.46 5.19
N ALA A 151 11.94 17.70 4.70
CA ALA A 151 13.01 18.63 5.06
C ALA A 151 12.91 19.08 6.53
N PRO A 152 14.03 19.50 7.15
CA PRO A 152 14.04 20.09 8.48
C PRO A 152 13.15 21.35 8.53
N GLY A 153 12.36 21.50 9.59
CA GLY A 153 11.45 22.64 9.78
C GLY A 153 10.19 22.62 8.89
N ALA A 154 10.05 21.66 7.97
CA ALA A 154 8.87 21.53 7.13
C ALA A 154 7.69 20.89 7.87
N THR A 155 6.47 21.28 7.51
CA THR A 155 5.24 20.67 8.01
C THR A 155 4.88 19.45 7.17
N ARG A 156 4.73 18.30 7.81
CA ARG A 156 4.31 17.05 7.15
C ARG A 156 2.82 17.08 6.80
N PRO A 157 2.33 16.24 5.87
CA PRO A 157 0.89 16.12 5.57
C PRO A 157 0.02 15.79 6.79
N GLY A 158 0.59 15.13 7.81
CA GLY A 158 -0.07 14.88 9.09
C GLY A 158 -0.15 16.10 10.02
N GLY A 159 0.30 17.29 9.59
CA GLY A 159 0.30 18.53 10.38
C GLY A 159 1.45 18.66 11.38
N ILE A 160 2.34 17.67 11.48
CA ILE A 160 3.48 17.67 12.40
C ILE A 160 4.67 18.37 11.75
N VAL A 161 5.27 19.32 12.46
CA VAL A 161 6.49 20.03 12.03
C VAL A 161 7.72 19.18 12.34
N ASN A 162 8.60 19.01 11.35
CA ASN A 162 9.87 18.32 11.56
C ASN A 162 10.81 19.18 12.40
N PRO A 163 11.57 18.60 13.35
CA PRO A 163 12.63 19.32 14.02
C PRO A 163 13.68 19.80 13.01
N ASN A 164 14.47 20.81 13.39
CA ASN A 164 15.64 21.24 12.64
C ASN A 164 16.79 20.24 12.83
N TYR A 165 16.59 19.02 12.35
CA TYR A 165 17.57 17.93 12.48
C TYR A 165 18.79 18.19 11.59
N THR A 166 19.96 17.78 12.06
CA THR A 166 21.25 18.02 11.39
C THR A 166 21.85 16.74 10.80
N SER A 167 21.26 15.58 11.04
CA SER A 167 21.73 14.27 10.57
C SER A 167 20.54 13.36 10.22
N THR A 168 20.51 12.11 10.68
CA THR A 168 19.40 11.20 10.47
C THR A 168 18.19 11.61 11.31
N TYR A 169 16.98 11.42 10.78
CA TYR A 169 15.75 11.70 11.51
C TYR A 169 14.69 10.64 11.22
N THR A 170 14.21 9.97 12.26
CA THR A 170 13.26 8.87 12.19
C THR A 170 11.92 9.27 12.81
N PHE A 171 10.81 9.03 12.10
CA PHE A 171 9.47 9.37 12.57
C PHE A 171 8.40 8.38 12.07
N LYS A 172 7.23 8.37 12.71
CA LYS A 172 6.09 7.52 12.30
C LYS A 172 5.51 7.98 10.97
N ASN A 173 5.30 7.04 10.05
CA ASN A 173 4.74 7.33 8.73
C ASN A 173 3.28 7.79 8.87
N ASP A 174 2.96 8.94 8.27
CA ASP A 174 1.60 9.53 8.31
C ASP A 174 0.57 8.68 7.54
N PHE A 175 1.03 7.87 6.57
CA PHE A 175 0.21 6.97 5.78
C PHE A 175 0.74 5.53 5.89
N PRO A 176 0.57 4.88 7.06
CA PRO A 176 1.16 3.58 7.32
C PRO A 176 0.48 2.50 6.45
N ALA A 177 1.29 1.56 5.96
CA ALA A 177 0.78 0.40 5.23
C ALA A 177 0.20 -0.67 6.18
N LEU A 178 0.61 -0.65 7.44
CA LEU A 178 0.19 -1.60 8.47
C LEU A 178 -0.78 -0.92 9.43
N SER A 179 -1.74 -1.68 9.94
CA SER A 179 -2.63 -1.20 10.98
C SER A 179 -1.95 -1.27 12.35
N PRO A 180 -2.22 -0.32 13.25
CA PRO A 180 -1.76 -0.43 14.63
C PRO A 180 -2.39 -1.66 15.28
N ARG A 181 -1.68 -2.26 16.21
CA ARG A 181 -2.17 -3.39 17.00
C ARG A 181 -3.28 -2.89 17.94
N LEU A 182 -4.45 -3.54 17.91
CA LEU A 182 -5.57 -3.25 18.79
C LEU A 182 -5.53 -4.22 19.97
N GLY A 183 -5.07 -3.74 21.14
CA GLY A 183 -4.97 -4.53 22.37
C GLY A 183 -3.60 -5.18 22.63
N GLU A 184 -3.39 -5.64 23.86
CA GLU A 184 -2.12 -6.20 24.34
C GLU A 184 -1.95 -7.71 24.07
N SER A 185 -3.01 -8.43 23.66
CA SER A 185 -2.91 -9.89 23.49
C SER A 185 -1.99 -10.23 22.32
N VAL A 186 -0.96 -11.03 22.61
CA VAL A 186 0.08 -11.53 21.68
C VAL A 186 -0.45 -12.67 20.82
N ASP A 187 -1.77 -12.89 20.85
CA ASP A 187 -2.40 -13.96 20.10
C ASP A 187 -2.20 -13.70 18.62
N ASP A 188 -1.40 -14.58 18.06
CA ASP A 188 -0.95 -14.59 16.69
C ASP A 188 -2.18 -14.52 15.78
N GLU A 189 -2.37 -13.40 15.07
CA GLU A 189 -3.49 -13.25 14.14
C GLU A 189 -3.39 -14.23 12.95
N THR A 190 -2.38 -15.11 12.89
CA THR A 190 -2.40 -16.34 12.09
C THR A 190 -3.53 -17.30 12.45
N VAL A 191 -4.05 -17.30 13.68
CA VAL A 191 -5.24 -18.11 14.02
C VAL A 191 -6.43 -17.70 13.15
N LYS A 192 -6.57 -16.40 12.82
CA LYS A 192 -7.58 -15.93 11.85
C LYS A 192 -7.25 -16.33 10.41
N ALA A 193 -5.96 -16.41 10.04
CA ALA A 193 -5.55 -16.88 8.72
C ALA A 193 -5.92 -18.36 8.49
N ASP A 194 -5.80 -19.19 9.53
CA ASP A 194 -6.12 -20.61 9.46
C ASP A 194 -7.63 -20.82 9.45
N ILE A 195 -8.38 -20.00 10.20
CA ILE A 195 -9.85 -19.96 10.16
C ILE A 195 -10.35 -19.52 8.77
N THR A 196 -9.82 -18.43 8.19
CA THR A 196 -10.25 -17.98 6.86
C THR A 196 -9.84 -18.95 5.75
N ARG A 197 -8.67 -19.59 5.87
CA ARG A 197 -8.21 -20.64 4.95
C ARG A 197 -9.04 -21.91 5.06
N GLY A 198 -9.52 -22.26 6.26
CA GLY A 198 -10.48 -23.34 6.46
C GLY A 198 -11.86 -23.04 5.87
N ALA A 199 -12.27 -21.78 5.86
CA ALA A 199 -13.55 -21.35 5.27
C ALA A 199 -13.51 -21.21 3.74
N HIS A 200 -12.40 -20.73 3.17
CA HIS A 200 -12.21 -20.64 1.71
C HIS A 200 -10.74 -20.88 1.31
N PRO A 201 -10.39 -22.09 0.82
CA PRO A 201 -9.00 -22.48 0.56
C PRO A 201 -8.26 -21.56 -0.43
N LEU A 202 -8.99 -20.93 -1.35
CA LEU A 202 -8.43 -20.04 -2.37
C LEU A 202 -8.31 -18.57 -1.94
N PHE A 203 -9.06 -18.13 -0.92
CA PHE A 203 -9.20 -16.70 -0.57
C PHE A 203 -9.07 -16.48 0.94
N ALA A 204 -7.94 -16.88 1.50
CA ALA A 204 -7.62 -16.62 2.89
C ALA A 204 -7.13 -15.17 3.09
N TRP A 205 -7.53 -14.56 4.22
CA TRP A 205 -7.05 -13.24 4.63
C TRP A 205 -6.80 -13.18 6.14
N ALA A 206 -5.93 -12.26 6.55
CA ALA A 206 -5.72 -11.95 7.96
C ALA A 206 -5.38 -10.46 8.12
N PRO A 207 -5.51 -9.86 9.30
CA PRO A 207 -5.09 -8.47 9.50
C PRO A 207 -3.58 -8.30 9.28
N ALA A 208 -3.15 -7.11 8.84
CA ALA A 208 -1.73 -6.78 8.66
C ALA A 208 -1.34 -5.72 9.70
N THR A 209 -0.88 -6.21 10.86
CA THR A 209 -0.58 -5.37 12.02
C THR A 209 0.92 -5.11 12.18
N GLY A 210 1.26 -3.89 12.58
CA GLY A 210 2.63 -3.47 12.76
C GLY A 210 2.80 -1.95 12.73
N GLU A 211 4.04 -1.51 12.57
CA GLU A 211 4.36 -0.08 12.51
C GLU A 211 5.14 0.27 11.24
N CYS A 212 4.88 1.46 10.70
CA CYS A 212 5.61 2.02 9.59
C CYS A 212 6.29 3.31 10.02
N GLN A 213 7.58 3.42 9.77
CA GLN A 213 8.38 4.61 10.02
C GLN A 213 9.07 5.05 8.72
N VAL A 214 9.45 6.32 8.69
CA VAL A 214 10.30 6.92 7.66
C VAL A 214 11.56 7.42 8.37
N MET A 215 12.70 7.16 7.77
CA MET A 215 13.99 7.64 8.27
C MET A 215 14.67 8.45 7.17
N CYS A 216 14.79 9.76 7.38
CA CYS A 216 15.60 10.64 6.54
C CYS A 216 17.08 10.40 6.82
N PHE A 217 17.89 10.32 5.77
CA PHE A 217 19.33 10.08 5.90
C PHE A 217 20.11 11.35 6.23
N HIS A 218 19.68 12.50 5.69
CA HIS A 218 20.41 13.76 5.80
C HIS A 218 19.46 14.95 5.61
N PRO A 219 19.66 16.11 6.26
CA PRO A 219 18.81 17.31 6.09
C PRO A 219 18.79 17.89 4.67
N ARG A 220 19.78 17.55 3.85
CA ARG A 220 19.94 18.07 2.49
C ARG A 220 19.16 17.21 1.48
N PRO A 221 18.20 17.79 0.74
CA PRO A 221 17.38 17.04 -0.20
C PRO A 221 18.09 16.67 -1.50
N ASP A 222 19.25 17.28 -1.80
CA ASP A 222 20.03 17.06 -3.02
C ASP A 222 21.04 15.91 -2.91
N LEU A 223 21.18 15.31 -1.72
CA LEU A 223 22.06 14.17 -1.49
C LEU A 223 21.36 12.85 -1.77
N THR A 224 22.17 11.86 -2.13
CA THR A 224 21.80 10.44 -2.11
C THR A 224 22.82 9.71 -1.28
N LEU A 225 22.51 8.48 -0.83
CA LEU A 225 23.44 7.70 0.00
C LEU A 225 24.82 7.52 -0.66
N ALA A 226 24.89 7.48 -2.00
CA ALA A 226 26.13 7.40 -2.77
C ALA A 226 26.94 8.72 -2.84
N LEU A 227 26.32 9.86 -2.51
CA LEU A 227 26.94 11.19 -2.51
C LEU A 227 27.20 11.72 -1.09
N MET A 228 26.82 10.96 -0.07
CA MET A 228 27.08 11.28 1.33
C MET A 228 28.54 11.02 1.69
N THR A 229 29.03 11.72 2.70
CA THR A 229 30.36 11.44 3.27
C THR A 229 30.34 10.09 3.99
N GLU A 230 31.50 9.46 4.17
CA GLU A 230 31.62 8.22 4.94
C GLU A 230 31.10 8.41 6.37
N GLU A 231 31.39 9.56 7.00
CA GLU A 231 30.90 9.90 8.34
C GLU A 231 29.37 9.93 8.42
N ASP A 232 28.70 10.46 7.40
CA ASP A 232 27.23 10.51 7.38
C ASP A 232 26.62 9.14 7.08
N ILE A 233 27.25 8.32 6.24
CA ILE A 233 26.83 6.94 5.99
C ILE A 233 26.92 6.12 7.27
N VAL A 234 27.99 6.30 8.07
CA VAL A 234 28.12 5.64 9.38
C VAL A 234 26.95 6.01 10.29
N LYS A 235 26.51 7.28 10.32
CA LYS A 235 25.34 7.70 11.11
C LYS A 235 24.06 7.01 10.65
N VAL A 236 23.86 6.83 9.33
CA VAL A 236 22.74 6.06 8.77
C VAL A 236 22.77 4.61 9.26
N ILE A 237 23.92 3.95 9.19
CA ILE A 237 24.08 2.56 9.65
C ILE A 237 23.83 2.44 11.16
N LEU A 238 24.34 3.37 11.97
CA LEU A 238 24.12 3.39 13.41
C LEU A 238 22.64 3.54 13.77
N GLU A 239 21.91 4.37 13.02
CA GLU A 239 20.47 4.53 13.21
C GLU A 239 19.70 3.27 12.76
N TRP A 240 20.11 2.59 11.69
CA TRP A 240 19.54 1.27 11.34
C TRP A 240 19.77 0.26 12.46
N GLN A 241 20.98 0.20 13.03
CA GLN A 241 21.26 -0.68 14.16
C GLN A 241 20.40 -0.33 15.39
N ARG A 242 20.20 0.97 15.67
CA ARG A 242 19.32 1.42 16.76
C ARG A 242 17.88 0.97 16.54
N ILE A 243 17.35 1.16 15.33
CA ILE A 243 16.00 0.73 14.93
C ILE A 243 15.85 -0.80 15.04
N THR A 244 16.85 -1.57 14.60
CA THR A 244 16.82 -3.03 14.72
C THR A 244 16.87 -3.50 16.16
N ARG A 245 17.60 -2.82 17.06
CA ARG A 245 17.56 -3.14 18.50
C ARG A 245 16.19 -2.80 19.11
N ASP A 246 15.64 -1.63 18.79
CA ASP A 246 14.30 -1.19 19.23
C ASP A 246 13.21 -2.18 18.82
N CYS A 247 13.33 -2.78 17.61
CA CYS A 247 12.44 -3.83 17.13
C CYS A 247 12.35 -5.01 18.11
N VAL A 248 13.50 -5.50 18.60
CA VAL A 248 13.57 -6.64 19.52
C VAL A 248 13.01 -6.27 20.89
N GLU A 249 13.44 -5.12 21.43
CA GLU A 249 13.00 -4.64 22.75
C GLU A 249 11.49 -4.42 22.84
N ARG A 250 10.87 -4.06 21.72
CA ARG A 250 9.43 -3.80 21.62
C ARG A 250 8.61 -5.04 21.21
N GLY A 251 9.26 -6.19 21.09
CA GLY A 251 8.59 -7.48 20.82
C GLY A 251 8.11 -7.65 19.38
N PHE A 252 8.66 -6.91 18.42
CA PHE A 252 8.43 -7.19 17.01
C PHE A 252 9.31 -8.36 16.56
N GLN A 253 8.75 -9.25 15.74
CA GLN A 253 9.47 -10.43 15.25
C GLN A 253 10.32 -10.13 14.02
N TRP A 254 10.01 -9.07 13.28
CA TRP A 254 10.75 -8.68 12.09
C TRP A 254 10.76 -7.18 11.87
N VAL A 255 11.90 -6.68 11.41
CA VAL A 255 12.06 -5.32 10.88
C VAL A 255 12.55 -5.40 9.44
N GLN A 256 11.82 -4.77 8.54
CA GLN A 256 12.23 -4.58 7.15
C GLN A 256 12.64 -3.13 6.94
N ILE A 257 13.93 -2.90 6.77
CA ILE A 257 14.49 -1.63 6.31
C ILE A 257 14.65 -1.73 4.79
N PHE A 258 14.19 -0.73 4.05
CA PHE A 258 14.32 -0.70 2.59
C PHE A 258 14.25 0.74 2.07
N GLU A 259 14.93 0.99 0.96
CA GLU A 259 14.93 2.25 0.25
C GLU A 259 14.30 2.04 -1.14
N ASN A 260 13.34 2.90 -1.49
CA ASN A 260 12.85 2.98 -2.86
C ASN A 260 13.49 4.19 -3.52
N ARG A 261 14.43 3.96 -4.44
CA ARG A 261 15.19 5.03 -5.09
C ARG A 261 14.75 5.25 -6.53
N GLY A 262 14.55 6.50 -6.90
CA GLY A 262 14.27 6.93 -8.27
C GLY A 262 12.78 7.00 -8.58
N GLU A 263 12.44 7.89 -9.51
CA GLU A 263 11.05 8.18 -9.90
C GLU A 263 10.34 6.93 -10.45
N ILE A 264 11.07 6.11 -11.22
CA ILE A 264 10.58 4.86 -11.81
C ILE A 264 10.22 3.81 -10.73
N MET A 265 10.88 3.85 -9.56
CA MET A 265 10.66 2.89 -8.47
C MET A 265 9.54 3.31 -7.51
N GLY A 266 8.71 4.31 -7.90
CA GLY A 266 7.59 4.78 -7.10
C GLY A 266 7.99 5.64 -5.90
N CYS A 267 9.15 6.31 -5.96
CA CYS A 267 9.55 7.26 -4.94
C CYS A 267 8.73 8.55 -5.06
N SER A 268 7.92 8.84 -4.04
CA SER A 268 7.00 9.98 -4.04
C SER A 268 7.63 11.30 -3.55
N ASN A 269 8.87 11.28 -3.05
CA ASN A 269 9.56 12.46 -2.53
C ASN A 269 11.09 12.34 -2.76
N PRO A 270 11.75 13.36 -3.35
CA PRO A 270 13.18 13.30 -3.70
C PRO A 270 14.15 13.32 -2.51
N HIS A 271 13.69 13.63 -1.30
CA HIS A 271 14.54 13.66 -0.10
C HIS A 271 15.19 12.28 0.16
N PRO A 272 16.48 12.21 0.56
CA PRO A 272 17.13 10.93 0.84
C PRO A 272 16.53 10.29 2.11
N HIS A 273 15.84 9.17 1.94
CA HIS A 273 15.18 8.47 3.05
C HIS A 273 15.03 6.98 2.76
N CYS A 274 14.96 6.18 3.83
CA CYS A 274 14.42 4.83 3.78
C CYS A 274 13.06 4.75 4.49
N GLN A 275 12.41 3.61 4.31
CA GLN A 275 11.24 3.22 5.06
C GLN A 275 11.58 2.01 5.93
N VAL A 276 10.94 1.98 7.10
CA VAL A 276 11.09 0.89 8.07
C VAL A 276 9.72 0.34 8.38
N ARG A 277 9.55 -0.97 8.23
CA ARG A 277 8.33 -1.69 8.60
C ARG A 277 8.64 -2.68 9.71
N HIS A 278 7.99 -2.50 10.85
CA HIS A 278 8.03 -3.43 11.96
C HIS A 278 6.80 -4.33 11.88
N PHE A 279 7.04 -5.63 11.99
CA PHE A 279 6.02 -6.66 11.89
C PHE A 279 6.01 -7.45 13.19
N PHE A 280 4.81 -7.60 13.78
CA PHE A 280 4.64 -8.48 14.94
C PHE A 280 4.80 -9.95 14.59
N HIS A 281 4.70 -10.31 13.31
CA HIS A 281 4.81 -11.69 12.87
C HIS A 281 5.55 -11.82 11.55
N TYR A 282 6.57 -12.69 11.48
CA TYR A 282 7.43 -12.82 10.29
C TYR A 282 6.69 -13.41 9.07
N ARG A 283 5.60 -14.17 9.27
CA ARG A 283 4.76 -14.68 8.16
C ARG A 283 3.98 -13.59 7.43
N LEU A 284 4.10 -12.33 7.87
CA LEU A 284 3.60 -11.14 7.17
C LEU A 284 4.41 -10.79 5.92
N ILE A 285 5.57 -11.41 5.73
CA ILE A 285 6.50 -11.08 4.66
C ILE A 285 6.36 -12.13 3.57
N CYS A 286 5.97 -11.68 2.37
CA CYS A 286 5.70 -12.51 1.20
C CYS A 286 6.80 -13.54 0.95
N SER A 287 8.07 -13.13 1.07
CA SER A 287 9.24 -13.90 0.61
C SER A 287 10.07 -14.56 1.72
N LEU A 288 9.85 -14.22 3.00
CA LEU A 288 10.71 -14.68 4.08
C LEU A 288 10.67 -16.21 4.28
N PRO A 289 9.49 -16.87 4.22
CA PRO A 289 9.43 -18.33 4.30
C PRO A 289 10.20 -19.02 3.16
N SER A 290 10.17 -18.45 1.95
CA SER A 290 10.89 -18.94 0.78
C SER A 290 12.40 -18.77 0.88
N PHE A 291 12.87 -17.78 1.64
CA PHE A 291 14.30 -17.57 1.92
C PHE A 291 14.81 -18.43 3.09
N LEU A 292 14.05 -18.53 4.19
CA LEU A 292 14.47 -19.24 5.40
C LEU A 292 14.38 -20.76 5.27
N ARG A 293 13.43 -21.31 4.50
CA ARG A 293 13.32 -22.76 4.31
C ARG A 293 14.58 -23.39 3.71
N PRO A 294 15.08 -22.94 2.54
CA PRO A 294 16.30 -23.49 1.96
C PRO A 294 17.52 -23.37 2.88
N PHE A 295 17.62 -22.25 3.62
CA PHE A 295 18.72 -22.03 4.54
C PHE A 295 18.67 -22.99 5.74
N ASN A 296 17.48 -23.18 6.34
CA ASN A 296 17.29 -24.14 7.43
C ASN A 296 17.47 -25.59 6.95
N ASP A 297 16.99 -25.91 5.75
CA ASP A 297 17.18 -27.23 5.14
C ASP A 297 18.68 -27.51 4.90
N PHE A 298 19.41 -26.51 4.40
CA PHE A 298 20.86 -26.58 4.22
C PHE A 298 21.59 -26.76 5.56
N LEU A 299 21.25 -25.97 6.58
CA LEU A 299 21.83 -26.12 7.92
C LEU A 299 21.48 -27.45 8.58
N GLY A 300 20.27 -27.97 8.38
CA GLY A 300 19.89 -29.30 8.87
C GLY A 300 20.64 -30.44 8.19
N LEU A 301 21.02 -30.27 6.92
CA LEU A 301 21.76 -31.26 6.13
C LEU A 301 23.29 -31.17 6.31
N HIS A 302 23.81 -29.97 6.58
CA HIS A 302 25.26 -29.70 6.53
C HIS A 302 25.83 -28.99 7.77
N GLY A 303 24.98 -28.54 8.69
CA GLY A 303 25.41 -27.94 9.95
C GLY A 303 25.85 -29.03 10.93
N HIS A 304 27.16 -29.13 11.19
CA HIS A 304 27.62 -29.82 12.38
C HIS A 304 27.21 -29.01 13.62
N SER A 305 26.54 -29.70 14.54
CA SER A 305 26.09 -29.24 15.86
C SER A 305 27.23 -28.70 16.71
#